data_AF-A0AAW1J0P1-F1
#
_entry.id   AF-A0AAW1J0P1-F1
#
_cell.length_a   1.000
_cell.length_b   1.000
_cell.length_c   1.000
_cell.angle_alpha   90.00
_cell.angle_beta   90.00
_cell.angle_gamma   90.00
#
_symmetry.space_group_name_H-M   'P 1'
#
loop_
_entity.id
_entity.type
_entity.pdbx_description
1 polymer ?
#
loop_
_entity_poly.entity_id
_entity_poly.type
_entity_poly.pdbx_seq_one_letter_code
_entity_poly.pdbx_strand_id
1 'polypeptide(L)'
;MTESWTRLKLYSHLEKLDDRVLYYDTDSVIYSSRPGEWDVPIGSFLGEMTDELKCYGEGSYITTFASGGPKLYACIFPGTE
;
A
#
# COMPACT_ATOMS: atom_id res chain seq x y z
N MET A 1 7.44 22.28 0.51
CA MET A 1 7.46 21.92 -0.92
C MET A 1 7.78 20.43 -1.01
N THR A 2 6.86 19.55 -0.62
CA THR A 2 7.21 18.12 -0.44
C THR A 2 6.09 17.19 -0.89
N GLU A 3 4.83 17.64 -0.77
CA GLU A 3 3.62 16.85 -1.03
C GLU A 3 3.45 16.48 -2.51
N SER A 4 3.82 17.39 -3.43
CA SER A 4 3.67 17.15 -4.88
C SER A 4 4.58 16.03 -5.39
N TRP A 5 5.77 15.87 -4.79
CA TRP A 5 6.75 14.88 -5.23
C TRP A 5 6.36 13.48 -4.78
N THR A 6 5.87 13.33 -3.55
CA THR A 6 5.32 12.07 -3.04
C THR A 6 4.13 11.60 -3.88
N ARG A 7 3.21 12.51 -4.21
CA ARG A 7 2.07 12.19 -5.10
C ARG A 7 2.52 11.74 -6.49
N LEU A 8 3.47 12.44 -7.11
CA LEU A 8 3.97 12.08 -8.44
C LEU A 8 4.59 10.68 -8.44
N LYS A 9 5.38 10.39 -7.40
CA LYS A 9 6.00 9.08 -7.23
C LYS A 9 4.97 8.00 -6.98
N LEU A 10 3.94 8.26 -6.16
CA LEU A 10 2.80 7.36 -5.97
C LEU A 10 2.11 7.05 -7.30
N TYR A 11 1.79 8.08 -8.12
CA TYR A 11 1.20 7.87 -9.44
C TYR A 11 2.03 6.95 -10.35
N SER A 12 3.36 7.09 -10.37
CA SER A 12 4.21 6.17 -11.14
C SER A 12 4.17 4.72 -10.64
N HIS A 13 3.83 4.48 -9.37
CA HIS A 13 3.60 3.12 -8.86
C HIS A 13 2.19 2.65 -9.20
N LEU A 14 1.19 3.52 -9.08
CA LEU A 14 -0.20 3.24 -9.47
C LEU A 14 -0.30 2.84 -10.94
N GLU A 15 0.43 3.50 -11.85
CA GLU A 15 0.48 3.13 -13.27
C GLU A 15 1.05 1.72 -13.52
N LYS A 16 1.95 1.24 -12.64
CA LYS A 16 2.52 -0.11 -12.74
C LYS A 16 1.61 -1.16 -12.12
N LEU A 17 0.89 -0.80 -11.07
CA LEU A 17 -0.04 -1.66 -10.36
C LEU A 17 -1.38 -1.80 -11.10
N ASP A 18 -1.79 -0.74 -11.81
CA ASP A 18 -2.98 -0.67 -12.64
C ASP A 18 -4.23 -1.22 -11.92
N ASP A 19 -4.89 -2.26 -12.46
CA ASP A 19 -6.11 -2.89 -11.91
C ASP A 19 -5.93 -3.51 -10.51
N ARG A 20 -4.71 -3.62 -10.00
CA ARG A 20 -4.43 -4.26 -8.69
C ARG A 20 -4.58 -3.32 -7.51
N VAL A 21 -4.76 -2.02 -7.75
CA VAL A 21 -4.91 -1.02 -6.70
C VAL A 21 -6.32 -1.12 -6.11
N LEU A 22 -6.40 -1.47 -4.83
CA LEU A 22 -7.67 -1.52 -4.08
C LEU A 22 -8.05 -0.15 -3.52
N TYR A 23 -7.06 0.60 -3.05
CA TYR A 23 -7.25 1.92 -2.46
C TYR A 23 -5.93 2.70 -2.48
N TYR A 24 -5.99 4.02 -2.59
CA TYR A 24 -4.82 4.88 -2.46
C TYR A 24 -5.20 6.16 -1.72
N ASP A 25 -4.27 6.68 -0.92
CA ASP A 25 -4.36 7.97 -0.25
C ASP A 25 -3.16 8.85 -0.67
N THR A 26 -2.96 9.97 0.03
CA THR A 26 -1.98 11.02 -0.27
C THR A 26 -0.54 10.49 -0.30
N ASP A 27 -0.25 9.49 0.52
CA ASP A 27 1.07 8.91 0.74
C ASP A 27 1.06 7.39 0.97
N SER A 28 -0.09 6.72 0.85
CA SER A 28 -0.23 5.27 1.02
C SER A 28 -1.03 4.62 -0.10
N VAL A 29 -0.81 3.32 -0.33
CA VAL A 29 -1.54 2.53 -1.32
C VAL A 29 -1.75 1.11 -0.82
N ILE A 30 -2.96 0.62 -1.02
CA ILE A 30 -3.38 -0.75 -0.76
C ILE A 30 -3.58 -1.40 -2.12
N TYR A 31 -2.85 -2.48 -2.38
CA TYR A 31 -2.92 -3.20 -3.64
C TYR A 31 -2.87 -4.71 -3.41
N SER A 32 -3.36 -5.46 -4.39
CA SER A 32 -3.26 -6.92 -4.41
C SER A 32 -1.93 -7.34 -5.02
N SER A 33 -1.00 -7.81 -4.17
CA SER A 33 0.21 -8.49 -4.61
C SER A 33 -0.13 -9.90 -5.10
N ARG A 34 0.42 -10.31 -6.26
CA ARG A 34 0.30 -11.68 -6.78
C ARG A 34 1.69 -12.22 -7.12
N PRO A 35 1.99 -13.49 -6.80
CA PRO A 35 3.29 -14.08 -7.09
C PRO A 35 3.59 -14.06 -8.59
N GLY A 36 4.72 -13.45 -8.97
CA GLY A 36 5.18 -13.34 -10.36
C GLY A 36 4.95 -11.99 -11.03
N GLU A 37 4.41 -11.01 -10.32
CA GLU A 37 4.19 -9.66 -10.84
C GLU A 37 5.04 -8.60 -10.13
N TRP A 38 4.97 -7.36 -10.62
CA TRP A 38 5.71 -6.25 -10.06
C TRP A 38 5.12 -5.83 -8.71
N ASP A 39 5.89 -6.03 -7.65
CA ASP A 39 5.61 -5.50 -6.32
C ASP A 39 6.27 -4.13 -6.11
N VAL A 40 5.67 -3.32 -5.24
CA VAL A 40 6.22 -2.03 -4.89
C VAL A 40 7.51 -2.23 -4.08
N PRO A 41 8.66 -1.68 -4.52
CA PRO A 41 9.90 -1.81 -3.77
C PRO A 41 9.78 -1.07 -2.43
N ILE A 42 9.92 -1.83 -1.35
CA ILE A 42 9.90 -1.28 0.01
C ILE A 42 11.30 -0.80 0.41
N GLY A 43 11.37 0.36 1.07
CA GLY A 43 12.63 0.95 1.50
C GLY A 43 12.45 1.86 2.71
N SER A 44 13.54 2.09 3.44
CA SER A 44 13.53 2.89 4.67
C SER A 44 13.99 4.34 4.47
N PHE A 45 14.24 4.76 3.22
CA PHE A 45 14.71 6.10 2.91
C PHE A 45 13.58 7.09 2.58
N LEU A 46 13.86 8.38 2.71
CA LEU A 46 12.89 9.45 2.46
C LEU A 46 12.41 9.43 1.00
N GLY A 47 11.13 9.18 0.80
CA GLY A 47 10.50 9.05 -0.53
C GLY A 47 10.49 7.62 -1.08
N GLU A 48 10.91 6.62 -0.32
CA GLU A 48 10.60 5.21 -0.59
C GLU A 48 9.29 4.80 0.08
N MET A 49 8.66 3.75 -0.45
CA MET A 49 7.44 3.19 0.14
C MET A 49 7.83 2.32 1.32
N THR A 50 7.23 2.57 2.48
CA THR A 50 7.43 1.75 3.68
C THR A 50 6.28 0.78 3.84
N ASP A 51 6.58 -0.42 4.30
CA ASP A 51 5.54 -1.38 4.67
C ASP A 51 4.91 -0.96 6.01
N GLU A 52 3.67 -0.46 5.97
CA GLU A 52 2.92 -0.07 7.17
C GLU A 52 2.53 -1.29 8.03
N LEU A 53 2.50 -2.48 7.44
CA LEU A 53 2.08 -3.72 8.09
C LEU A 53 3.15 -4.32 9.00
N LYS A 54 4.43 -3.97 8.82
CA LYS A 54 5.52 -4.32 9.72
C LYS A 54 5.26 -3.95 11.18
N CYS A 55 4.49 -2.90 11.45
CA CYS A 55 4.09 -2.52 12.81
C CYS A 55 3.17 -3.56 13.47
N TYR A 56 2.47 -4.37 12.70
CA TYR A 56 1.58 -5.44 13.18
C TYR A 56 2.28 -6.81 13.25
N GLY A 57 3.42 -6.98 12.57
CA GLY A 57 4.25 -8.19 12.59
C GLY A 57 4.96 -8.39 11.24
N GLU A 58 6.17 -8.96 11.26
CA GLU A 58 6.89 -9.28 10.01
C GLU A 58 6.10 -10.29 9.17
N GLY A 59 5.76 -9.91 7.93
CA GLY A 59 4.96 -10.74 7.04
C GLY A 59 3.45 -10.62 7.23
N SER A 60 2.98 -9.62 7.98
CA SER A 60 1.56 -9.29 8.05
C SER A 60 1.05 -8.86 6.67
N TYR A 61 -0.02 -9.49 6.20
CA TYR A 61 -0.67 -9.15 4.94
C TYR A 61 -2.16 -8.89 5.19
N ILE A 62 -2.77 -8.02 4.38
CA ILE A 62 -4.20 -7.78 4.46
C ILE A 62 -4.91 -8.99 3.83
N THR A 63 -5.71 -9.72 4.62
CA THR A 63 -6.52 -10.84 4.10
C THR A 63 -7.83 -10.34 3.52
N THR A 64 -8.45 -9.38 4.19
CA THR A 64 -9.73 -8.81 3.78
C THR A 64 -9.65 -7.30 3.87
N PHE A 65 -9.99 -6.64 2.78
CA PHE A 65 -10.12 -5.20 2.71
C PHE A 65 -11.57 -4.85 2.38
N ALA A 66 -12.18 -3.98 3.18
CA ALA A 66 -13.50 -3.43 2.94
C ALA A 66 -13.42 -1.89 2.97
N SER A 67 -13.94 -1.25 1.93
CA SER A 67 -14.05 0.22 1.88
C SER A 67 -15.53 0.61 1.87
N GLY A 68 -15.90 1.53 2.77
CA GLY A 68 -17.23 2.14 2.84
C GLY A 68 -17.28 3.56 2.28
N GLY A 69 -16.15 4.10 1.80
CA GLY A 69 -16.05 5.44 1.24
C GLY A 69 -14.69 6.10 1.47
N PRO A 70 -14.54 7.39 1.08
CA PRO A 70 -13.30 8.14 1.29
C PRO A 70 -12.97 8.20 2.79
N LYS A 71 -11.79 7.71 3.19
CA LYS A 71 -11.33 7.61 4.59
C LYS A 71 -12.12 6.66 5.50
N LEU A 72 -12.99 5.82 4.94
CA LEU A 72 -13.69 4.78 5.68
C LEU A 72 -13.31 3.42 5.11
N TYR A 73 -12.29 2.80 5.69
CA TYR A 73 -11.86 1.46 5.32
C TYR A 73 -11.61 0.60 6.56
N ALA A 74 -11.79 -0.70 6.39
CA ALA A 74 -11.49 -1.74 7.36
C ALA A 74 -10.59 -2.77 6.68
N CYS A 75 -9.49 -3.11 7.34
CA CYS A 75 -8.55 -4.13 6.91
C CYS A 75 -8.43 -5.18 8.02
N ILE A 76 -8.53 -6.45 7.63
CA ILE A 76 -8.35 -7.59 8.53
C ILE A 76 -6.96 -8.15 8.28
N PHE A 77 -6.19 -8.25 9.36
CA PHE A 77 -4.91 -8.94 9.36
C PHE A 77 -5.13 -10.35 9.91
N PRO A 78 -4.55 -11.39 9.29
CA PRO A 78 -4.44 -12.69 9.93
C PRO A 78 -3.45 -12.49 11.08
N GLY A 79 -3.98 -12.25 12.28
CA GLY A 79 -3.17 -12.28 13.49
C GLY A 79 -2.51 -13.65 13.55
N THR A 80 -1.18 -13.68 13.56
CA THR A 80 -0.46 -14.84 14.06
C THR A 80 -0.92 -15.02 15.51
N GLU A 81 -1.44 -16.22 15.81
CA GLU A 81 -1.88 -16.64 17.15
C GLU A 81 -0.84 -16.37 18.25
#